data_AF-A0A8J7B5Y9-F1
#
_entry.id   AF-A0A8J7B5Y9-F1
#
_cell.length_a   1.000
_cell.length_b   1.000
_cell.length_c   1.000
_cell.angle_alpha   90.00
_cell.angle_beta   90.00
_cell.angle_gamma   90.00
#
_symmetry.space_group_name_H-M   'P 1'
#
loop_
_entity.id
_entity.type
_entity.pdbx_description
1 polymer ?
#
loop_
_entity_poly.entity_id
_entity_poly.type
_entity_poly.pdbx_seq_one_letter_code
_entity_poly.pdbx_strand_id
1 'polypeptide(L)'
;MDWFPRRHAIVLARSSLGRLAYLEKTGIIVPQRAGHPPRLEILYSWEQILEIRAISRLRQHLSFQTIRKILQYFDDHGVGRTLRDKHLVISHHGVSWVQPNTTATPQVIHLVSYGGSFMGQFVLVPVEADASDLGLSRGIAGPPPPKVVDLEHFRQKVRLR
;
A
#
# COMPACT_ATOMS: atom_id res chain seq x y z
N MET A 1 -4.75 -18.44 12.64
CA MET A 1 -3.84 -17.29 12.45
C MET A 1 -2.46 -17.86 12.25
N ASP A 2 -1.90 -17.72 11.05
CA ASP A 2 -0.61 -18.30 10.71
C ASP A 2 0.53 -17.40 11.19
N TRP A 3 1.52 -18.00 11.86
CA TRP A 3 2.71 -17.34 12.38
C TRP A 3 3.93 -17.70 11.54
N PHE A 4 4.67 -16.69 11.13
CA PHE A 4 5.80 -16.85 10.21
C PHE A 4 7.11 -16.50 10.91
N PRO A 5 8.10 -17.41 10.94
CA PRO A 5 9.42 -17.08 11.43
C PRO A 5 10.09 -16.03 10.54
N ARG A 6 11.03 -15.30 11.13
CA ARG A 6 11.78 -14.22 10.48
C ARG A 6 12.27 -14.54 9.06
N ARG A 7 12.77 -15.76 8.81
CA ARG A 7 13.22 -16.20 7.46
C ARG A 7 12.10 -16.16 6.42
N HIS A 8 10.89 -16.59 6.78
CA HIS A 8 9.74 -16.56 5.89
C HIS A 8 9.20 -15.14 5.74
N ALA A 9 9.18 -14.36 6.83
CA ALA A 9 8.74 -12.97 6.80
C ALA A 9 9.57 -12.11 5.82
N ILE A 10 10.88 -12.30 5.76
CA ILE A 10 11.78 -11.62 4.80
C ILE A 10 11.33 -11.88 3.36
N VAL A 11 11.08 -13.15 3.02
CA VAL A 11 10.68 -13.58 1.68
C VAL A 11 9.28 -13.07 1.33
N LEU A 12 8.30 -13.29 2.21
CA LEU A 12 6.89 -12.94 1.98
C LEU A 12 6.68 -11.43 1.88
N ALA A 13 7.34 -10.67 2.77
CA ALA A 13 7.25 -9.21 2.76
C ALA A 13 8.13 -8.55 1.69
N ARG A 14 8.99 -9.32 1.00
CA ARG A 14 10.00 -8.83 0.04
C ARG A 14 10.86 -7.72 0.65
N SER A 15 11.37 -7.99 1.85
CA SER A 15 12.09 -7.01 2.67
C SER A 15 13.46 -7.56 3.07
N SER A 16 14.22 -6.82 3.88
CA SER A 16 15.53 -7.25 4.38
C SER A 16 15.52 -7.39 5.89
N LEU A 17 16.45 -8.19 6.43
CA LEU A 17 16.60 -8.36 7.87
C LEU A 17 16.79 -7.03 8.61
N GLY A 18 17.62 -6.15 8.07
CA GLY A 18 17.84 -4.82 8.64
C GLY A 18 16.57 -3.96 8.64
N ARG A 19 15.73 -4.07 7.61
CA ARG A 19 14.45 -3.35 7.56
C ARG A 19 13.46 -3.90 8.59
N LEU A 20 13.36 -5.22 8.74
CA LEU A 20 12.54 -5.84 9.79
C LEU A 20 13.00 -5.41 11.19
N ALA A 21 14.31 -5.49 11.47
CA ALA A 21 14.89 -5.06 12.74
C ALA A 21 14.62 -3.58 13.03
N TYR A 22 14.67 -2.73 12.00
CA TYR A 22 14.35 -1.32 12.14
C TYR A 22 12.86 -1.07 12.41
N LEU A 23 11.96 -1.77 11.72
CA LEU A 23 10.52 -1.69 11.97
C LEU A 23 10.16 -2.16 13.39
N GLU A 24 10.84 -3.21 13.87
CA GLU A 24 10.77 -3.70 15.25
C GLU A 24 11.27 -2.65 16.25
N LYS A 25 12.48 -2.11 16.03
CA LYS A 25 13.09 -1.08 16.89
C LYS A 25 12.24 0.18 17.00
N THR A 26 11.54 0.54 15.92
CA THR A 26 10.70 1.75 15.87
C THR A 26 9.28 1.52 16.35
N GLY A 27 8.93 0.29 16.74
CA GLY A 27 7.60 -0.08 17.20
C GLY A 27 6.51 -0.02 16.12
N ILE A 28 6.88 0.17 14.84
CA ILE A 28 5.92 0.16 13.73
C ILE A 28 5.38 -1.26 13.51
N ILE A 29 6.23 -2.27 13.71
CA ILE A 29 5.84 -3.68 13.70
C ILE A 29 6.31 -4.29 15.02
N VAL A 30 5.42 -4.93 15.77
CA VAL A 30 5.76 -5.60 17.03
C VAL A 30 5.56 -7.11 16.88
N PRO A 31 6.59 -7.87 16.46
CA PRO A 31 6.45 -9.31 16.27
C PRO A 31 6.26 -10.04 17.61
N GLN A 32 5.63 -11.21 17.56
CA GLN A 32 5.50 -12.08 18.72
C GLN A 32 6.83 -12.79 19.00
N ARG A 33 7.16 -12.93 20.29
CA ARG A 33 8.30 -13.74 20.73
C ARG A 33 7.76 -15.01 21.38
N ALA A 34 8.20 -16.17 20.89
CA ALA A 34 7.80 -17.47 21.40
C ALA A 34 9.03 -18.28 21.82
N GLY A 35 8.87 -19.11 22.86
CA GLY A 35 9.94 -19.96 23.40
C GLY A 35 10.42 -19.53 24.79
N HIS A 36 11.44 -20.24 25.27
CA HIS A 36 12.04 -19.98 26.58
C HIS A 36 13.39 -19.26 26.43
N PRO A 37 13.73 -18.32 27.32
CA PRO A 37 15.06 -17.73 27.35
C PRO A 37 16.15 -18.82 27.40
N PRO A 38 17.26 -18.70 26.65
CA PRO A 38 17.70 -17.55 25.85
C PRO A 38 17.31 -17.62 24.35
N ARG A 39 16.60 -18.66 23.91
CA ARG A 39 16.28 -18.89 22.48
C ARG A 39 14.83 -18.49 22.18
N LEU A 40 14.58 -17.18 22.16
CA LEU A 40 13.29 -16.64 21.72
C LEU A 40 13.23 -16.61 20.18
N GLU A 41 12.27 -17.32 19.62
CA GLU A 41 11.95 -17.24 18.21
C GLU A 41 11.03 -16.04 17.95
N ILE A 42 11.31 -15.31 16.86
CA ILE A 42 10.57 -14.10 16.47
C ILE A 42 9.63 -14.47 15.33
N LEU A 43 8.33 -14.29 15.60
CA LEU A 43 7.22 -14.69 14.75
C LEU A 43 6.42 -13.47 14.31
N TYR A 44 6.02 -13.46 13.04
CA TYR A 44 5.23 -12.40 12.41
C TYR A 44 3.88 -12.95 12.02
N SER A 45 2.81 -12.20 12.24
CA SER A 45 1.49 -12.55 11.71
C SER A 45 1.39 -12.20 10.21
N TRP A 46 0.40 -12.78 9.54
CA TRP A 46 0.09 -12.42 8.15
C TRP A 46 -0.17 -10.91 7.96
N GLU A 47 -0.91 -10.32 8.88
CA GLU A 47 -1.25 -8.90 8.89
C GLU A 47 0.01 -8.02 8.96
N GLN A 48 0.98 -8.42 9.79
CA GLN A 48 2.29 -7.75 9.88
C GLN A 48 3.10 -7.90 8.59
N ILE A 49 3.06 -9.05 7.94
CA ILE A 49 3.72 -9.26 6.64
C ILE A 49 3.16 -8.30 5.59
N LEU A 50 1.83 -8.17 5.51
CA LEU A 50 1.19 -7.25 4.58
C LEU A 50 1.57 -5.79 4.88
N GLU A 51 1.62 -5.41 6.16
CA GLU A 51 2.04 -4.09 6.61
C GLU A 51 3.50 -3.79 6.22
N ILE A 52 4.43 -4.71 6.51
CA ILE A 52 5.84 -4.57 6.12
C ILE A 52 5.97 -4.39 4.61
N ARG A 53 5.16 -5.12 3.83
CA ARG A 53 5.16 -5.04 2.37
C ARG A 53 4.64 -3.70 1.86
N ALA A 54 3.55 -3.18 2.45
CA ALA A 54 3.00 -1.86 2.14
C ALA A 54 4.05 -0.76 2.41
N ILE A 55 4.65 -0.76 3.60
CA ILE A 55 5.72 0.18 3.98
C ILE A 55 6.91 0.05 3.03
N SER A 56 7.32 -1.17 2.69
CA SER A 56 8.47 -1.41 1.81
C SER A 56 8.24 -0.86 0.40
N ARG A 57 7.01 -0.94 -0.12
CA ARG A 57 6.63 -0.32 -1.40
C ARG A 57 6.65 1.20 -1.32
N LEU A 58 6.02 1.82 -0.33
CA LEU A 58 6.05 3.27 -0.17
C LEU A 58 7.47 3.82 -0.01
N ARG A 59 8.35 3.08 0.68
CA ARG A 59 9.75 3.48 0.90
C ARG A 59 10.56 3.58 -0.40
N GLN A 60 10.11 2.98 -1.50
CA GLN A 60 10.73 3.16 -2.81
C GLN A 60 10.54 4.57 -3.36
N HIS A 61 9.53 5.31 -2.88
CA HIS A 61 9.16 6.64 -3.37
C HIS A 61 9.28 7.73 -2.30
N LEU A 62 9.16 7.36 -1.02
CA LEU A 62 9.11 8.29 0.11
C LEU A 62 10.27 8.10 1.09
N SER A 63 10.62 9.19 1.77
CA SER A 63 11.52 9.14 2.94
C SER A 63 10.86 8.35 4.09
N PHE A 64 11.66 7.74 4.96
CA PHE A 64 11.09 7.06 6.14
C PHE A 64 10.40 8.05 7.08
N GLN A 65 10.93 9.28 7.17
CA GLN A 65 10.32 10.33 7.97
C GLN A 65 8.96 10.75 7.42
N THR A 66 8.82 10.79 6.09
CA THR A 66 7.53 11.05 5.43
C THR A 66 6.53 9.93 5.72
N ILE A 67 6.96 8.67 5.65
CA ILE A 67 6.10 7.53 6.02
C ILE A 67 5.63 7.65 7.47
N ARG A 68 6.52 8.03 8.40
CA ARG A 68 6.12 8.27 9.79
C ARG A 68 5.08 9.38 9.94
N LYS A 69 5.21 10.47 9.16
CA LYS A 69 4.20 11.54 9.13
C LYS A 69 2.86 11.04 8.61
N ILE A 70 2.86 10.20 7.57
CA ILE A 70 1.62 9.57 7.06
C ILE A 70 0.98 8.68 8.14
N LEU A 71 1.78 7.84 8.80
CA LEU A 71 1.30 6.99 9.88
C LEU A 71 0.71 7.82 11.02
N GLN A 72 1.37 8.91 11.41
CA GLN A 72 0.89 9.82 12.45
C GLN A 72 -0.41 10.50 12.01
N TYR A 73 -0.51 10.95 10.77
CA TYR A 73 -1.73 11.54 10.24
C TYR A 73 -2.92 10.58 10.37
N PHE A 74 -2.76 9.29 10.04
CA PHE A 74 -3.85 8.33 10.21
C PHE A 74 -4.23 8.08 11.67
N ASP A 75 -3.25 8.11 12.57
CA ASP A 75 -3.46 7.97 14.01
C ASP A 75 -4.23 9.18 14.57
N ASP A 76 -3.80 10.39 14.22
CA ASP A 76 -4.41 11.66 14.62
C ASP A 76 -5.87 11.80 14.15
N HIS A 77 -6.23 11.14 13.05
CA HIS A 77 -7.58 11.16 12.47
C HIS A 77 -8.40 9.89 12.79
N GLY A 78 -7.92 9.02 13.69
CA GLY A 78 -8.67 7.86 14.18
C GLY A 78 -8.88 6.74 13.15
N VAL A 79 -8.13 6.73 12.04
CA VAL A 79 -8.26 5.73 10.97
C VAL A 79 -7.33 4.52 11.16
N GLY A 80 -6.57 4.52 12.25
CA GLY A 80 -5.62 3.47 12.59
C GLY A 80 -4.32 3.60 11.80
N ARG A 81 -3.22 3.32 12.51
CA ARG A 81 -1.83 3.50 12.06
C ARG A 81 -1.34 2.44 11.05
N THR A 82 -2.22 1.71 10.37
CA THR A 82 -1.84 0.69 9.38
C THR A 82 -1.97 1.21 7.96
N LEU A 83 -1.06 0.76 7.08
CA LEU A 83 -1.05 1.08 5.66
C LEU A 83 -1.63 -0.05 4.81
N ARG A 84 -1.59 -1.29 5.31
CA ARG A 84 -2.01 -2.50 4.58
C ARG A 84 -3.49 -2.49 4.15
N ASP A 85 -4.31 -1.74 4.87
CA ASP A 85 -5.75 -1.61 4.68
C ASP A 85 -6.13 -0.29 3.99
N LYS A 86 -5.15 0.51 3.58
CA LYS A 86 -5.35 1.82 2.95
C LYS A 86 -5.08 1.74 1.45
N HIS A 87 -5.98 2.32 0.66
CA HIS A 87 -5.75 2.46 -0.78
C HIS A 87 -4.87 3.69 -1.05
N LEU A 88 -3.57 3.47 -1.11
CA LEU A 88 -2.58 4.52 -1.37
C LEU A 88 -2.19 4.54 -2.84
N VAL A 89 -2.29 5.71 -3.47
CA VAL A 89 -1.91 5.95 -4.86
C VAL A 89 -0.64 6.79 -4.86
N ILE A 90 0.39 6.29 -5.55
CA ILE A 90 1.66 6.97 -5.76
C ILE A 90 1.65 7.56 -7.17
N SER A 91 1.86 8.87 -7.27
CA SER A 91 1.88 9.62 -8.53
C SER A 91 3.14 10.49 -8.62
N HIS A 92 3.36 11.12 -9.78
CA HIS A 92 4.46 12.08 -9.96
C HIS A 92 4.38 13.27 -8.98
N HIS A 93 3.19 13.59 -8.48
CA HIS A 93 2.95 14.72 -7.58
C HIS A 93 2.97 14.32 -6.10
N GLY A 94 3.11 13.03 -5.79
CA GLY A 94 3.26 12.52 -4.43
C GLY A 94 2.33 11.37 -4.10
N VAL A 95 1.88 11.29 -2.86
CA VAL A 95 1.07 10.16 -2.37
C VAL A 95 -0.29 10.65 -1.91
N SER A 96 -1.34 9.99 -2.40
CA SER A 96 -2.72 10.23 -2.02
C SER A 96 -3.33 8.98 -1.40
N TRP A 97 -4.27 9.17 -0.49
CA TRP A 97 -5.12 8.11 0.05
C TRP A 97 -6.52 8.23 -0.53
N VAL A 98 -7.00 7.14 -1.11
CA VAL A 98 -8.36 7.01 -1.62
C VAL A 98 -9.20 6.35 -0.55
N GLN A 99 -10.15 7.10 -0.01
CA GLN A 99 -11.16 6.57 0.88
C GLN A 99 -12.31 5.99 0.05
N PRO A 100 -12.59 4.68 0.17
CA PRO A 100 -13.82 4.12 -0.37
C PRO A 100 -14.97 4.63 0.50
N ASN A 101 -15.63 5.71 0.07
CA ASN A 101 -16.86 6.15 0.72
C ASN A 101 -18.03 5.24 0.35
N THR A 102 -19.02 5.20 1.23
CA THR A 102 -20.34 4.58 0.99
C THR A 102 -21.18 5.37 -0.03
N THR A 103 -20.74 6.59 -0.39
CA THR A 103 -21.36 7.45 -1.40
C THR A 103 -20.73 7.24 -2.77
N ALA A 104 -21.46 7.57 -3.84
CA ALA A 104 -21.11 7.31 -5.25
C ALA A 104 -19.76 7.87 -5.73
N THR A 105 -19.09 8.74 -4.95
CA THR A 105 -17.79 9.31 -5.31
C THR A 105 -16.72 9.01 -4.25
N PRO A 106 -15.55 8.47 -4.64
CA PRO A 106 -14.45 8.23 -3.73
C PRO A 106 -13.84 9.56 -3.27
N GLN A 107 -13.53 9.67 -1.97
CA GLN A 107 -12.78 10.82 -1.45
C GLN A 107 -11.29 10.59 -1.62
N VAL A 108 -10.59 11.54 -2.23
CA VAL A 108 -9.14 11.48 -2.42
C VAL A 108 -8.48 12.54 -1.54
N ILE A 109 -7.63 12.09 -0.62
CA ILE A 109 -6.88 12.94 0.30
C ILE A 109 -5.42 12.91 -0.11
N HIS A 110 -4.86 14.08 -0.42
CA HIS A 110 -3.44 14.24 -0.68
C HIS A 110 -2.66 14.18 0.64
N LEU A 111 -1.76 13.21 0.76
CA LEU A 111 -0.97 13.03 1.97
C LEU A 111 0.39 13.73 1.86
N VAL A 112 1.02 13.71 0.69
CA VAL A 112 2.36 14.25 0.49
C VAL A 112 2.47 14.86 -0.89
N SER A 113 2.96 16.09 -1.00
CA SER A 113 3.28 16.75 -2.26
C SER A 113 4.76 16.95 -2.47
N TYR A 114 5.25 16.62 -3.68
CA TYR A 114 6.59 16.99 -4.12
C TYR A 114 6.58 18.49 -4.47
N GLY A 115 6.75 19.35 -3.46
CA GLY A 115 6.78 20.81 -3.62
C GLY A 115 5.84 21.61 -2.71
N GLY A 116 5.01 20.94 -1.91
CA GLY A 116 4.10 21.56 -0.95
C GLY A 116 4.09 20.86 0.40
N SER A 117 3.86 21.60 1.48
CA SER A 117 3.93 21.08 2.86
C SER A 117 2.58 20.64 3.45
N PHE A 118 1.48 20.76 2.70
CA PHE A 118 0.15 20.52 3.24
C PHE A 118 -0.26 19.06 3.07
N MET A 119 -0.18 18.30 4.15
CA MET A 119 -0.73 16.94 4.26
C MET A 119 -2.21 17.03 4.66
N GLY A 120 -3.06 16.20 4.06
CA GLY A 120 -4.49 16.10 4.39
C GLY A 120 -5.43 16.94 3.52
N GLN A 121 -4.98 17.41 2.35
CA GLN A 121 -5.84 18.21 1.46
C GLN A 121 -6.79 17.32 0.65
N PHE A 122 -8.07 17.67 0.61
CA PHE A 122 -9.02 17.02 -0.29
C PHE A 122 -8.73 17.40 -1.75
N VAL A 123 -8.74 16.39 -2.62
CA VAL A 123 -8.55 16.55 -4.06
C VAL A 123 -9.87 16.27 -4.76
N LEU A 124 -10.35 17.27 -5.50
CA LEU A 124 -11.46 17.06 -6.44
C LEU A 124 -10.91 16.28 -7.62
N VAL A 125 -11.35 15.03 -7.76
CA VAL A 125 -11.10 14.23 -8.95
C VAL A 125 -12.33 14.34 -9.84
N PRO A 126 -12.19 14.75 -11.12
CA PRO A 126 -13.28 14.64 -12.05
C PRO A 126 -13.67 13.17 -12.13
N VAL A 127 -14.86 12.85 -11.63
CA VAL A 127 -15.50 11.60 -12.01
C VAL A 127 -15.84 11.82 -13.48
N GLU A 128 -15.21 11.07 -14.38
CA GLU A 128 -15.75 10.93 -15.73
C GLU A 128 -17.13 10.30 -15.54
N ALA A 129 -18.14 11.15 -15.32
CA ALA A 129 -19.52 10.80 -15.58
C ALA A 129 -19.52 10.32 -17.02
N ASP A 130 -19.99 9.10 -17.21
CA ASP A 130 -19.99 8.35 -18.46
C ASP A 130 -19.84 9.25 -19.68
N ALA A 131 -18.78 9.01 -20.46
CA ALA A 131 -18.46 9.69 -21.72
C ALA A 131 -19.57 9.56 -22.81
N SER A 132 -20.79 9.21 -22.43
CA SER A 132 -22.00 9.12 -23.25
C SER A 132 -22.87 10.38 -23.17
N ASP A 133 -22.71 11.26 -22.16
CA ASP A 133 -23.68 12.35 -21.92
C ASP A 133 -23.25 13.75 -22.39
N LEU A 134 -22.02 13.89 -22.90
CA LEU A 134 -21.56 15.15 -23.49
C LEU A 134 -20.98 14.88 -24.87
N GLY A 135 -21.83 15.02 -25.89
CA GLY A 135 -21.54 14.82 -27.31
C GLY A 135 -20.42 15.70 -27.87
N LEU A 136 -19.18 15.39 -27.49
CA LEU A 136 -17.97 15.96 -28.06
C LEU A 136 -17.14 14.83 -28.67
N SER A 137 -17.49 14.48 -29.90
CA SER A 137 -16.59 13.73 -30.78
C SER A 137 -15.33 14.56 -31.06
N ARG A 138 -14.19 14.21 -30.47
CA ARG A 138 -12.90 14.42 -31.16
C ARG A 138 -11.79 13.54 -30.58
N GLY A 139 -11.19 12.77 -31.49
CA GLY A 139 -10.25 11.70 -31.17
C GLY A 139 -8.96 12.16 -30.50
N ILE A 140 -8.58 11.41 -29.46
CA ILE A 140 -7.21 11.29 -28.99
C ILE A 140 -7.01 9.78 -28.79
N ALA A 141 -6.03 9.22 -29.50
CA ALA A 141 -5.69 7.81 -29.38
C ALA A 141 -5.25 7.52 -27.93
N GLY A 142 -6.05 6.74 -27.21
CA GLY A 142 -5.74 6.33 -25.84
C GLY A 142 -4.52 5.42 -25.78
N PRO A 143 -3.77 5.42 -24.66
CA PRO A 143 -2.69 4.47 -24.45
C PRO A 143 -3.22 3.02 -24.54
N PRO A 144 -2.42 2.08 -25.05
CA PRO A 144 -2.88 0.70 -25.22
C PRO A 144 -3.32 0.12 -23.87
N PRO A 145 -4.42 -0.66 -23.85
CA PRO A 145 -4.96 -1.19 -22.61
C PRO A 145 -3.89 -1.98 -21.85
N PRO A 146 -3.86 -1.90 -20.50
CA PRO A 146 -2.95 -2.69 -19.71
C PRO A 146 -3.11 -4.16 -20.08
N LYS A 147 -1.98 -4.83 -20.33
CA LYS A 147 -1.95 -6.25 -20.69
C LYS A 147 -2.46 -7.08 -19.52
N VAL A 148 -3.77 -7.28 -19.45
CA VAL A 148 -4.42 -8.19 -18.51
C VAL A 148 -4.00 -9.59 -18.89
N VAL A 149 -3.17 -10.20 -18.05
CA VAL A 149 -2.85 -11.61 -18.18
C VAL A 149 -4.00 -12.38 -17.57
N ASP A 150 -4.80 -13.00 -18.43
CA ASP A 150 -5.78 -13.99 -18.02
C ASP A 150 -5.07 -15.22 -17.44
N LEU A 151 -5.20 -15.38 -16.12
CA LEU A 151 -4.58 -16.47 -15.36
C LEU A 151 -5.15 -17.84 -15.73
N GLU A 152 -6.41 -17.90 -16.21
CA GLU A 152 -7.04 -19.16 -16.62
C GLU A 152 -6.51 -19.61 -18.00
N HIS A 153 -6.31 -18.66 -18.92
CA HIS A 153 -5.67 -18.93 -20.20
C HIS A 153 -4.19 -19.35 -20.05
N PHE A 154 -3.49 -18.84 -19.01
CA PHE A 154 -2.13 -19.30 -18.68
C PHE A 154 -2.11 -20.73 -18.12
N ARG A 155 -3.08 -21.10 -17.28
CA ARG A 155 -3.21 -22.45 -16.71
C ARG A 155 -3.47 -23.52 -17.77
N GLN A 156 -4.27 -23.21 -18.79
CA GLN A 156 -4.54 -24.15 -19.88
C GLN A 156 -3.29 -24.48 -20.71
N LYS A 157 -2.40 -23.52 -20.93
CA LYS A 157 -1.13 -23.75 -21.66
C LYS A 157 -0.12 -24.61 -20.90
N VAL A 158 -0.17 -24.64 -19.57
CA VAL A 158 0.77 -25.42 -18.75
C VAL A 158 0.34 -26.90 -18.64
N ARG A 159 -0.92 -27.22 -18.92
CA ARG A 159 -1.45 -28.61 -18.89
C ARG A 159 -1.29 -29.36 -20.22
N LEU A 160 -0.84 -28.71 -21.28
CA LEU A 160 -0.47 -29.34 -22.54
C LEU A 160 1.06 -29.47 -22.62
N ARG A 161 1.63 -30.29 -21.75
CA ARG A 161 2.94 -30.93 -21.90
C ARG A 161 2.94 -32.27 -21.19
#